data_AF-A0A7K4CE68-F1
#
_entry.id   AF-A0A7K4CE68-F1
#
_cell.length_a   1.000
_cell.length_b   1.000
_cell.length_c   1.000
_cell.angle_alpha   90.00
_cell.angle_beta   90.00
_cell.angle_gamma   90.00
#
_symmetry.space_group_name_H-M   'P 1'
#
loop_
_entity.id
_entity.type
_entity.pdbx_description
1 polymer ?
#
loop_
_entity_poly.entity_id
_entity_poly.type
_entity_poly.pdbx_seq_one_letter_code
_entity_poly.pdbx_strand_id
1 'polypeptide(L)'
;MIVPETAEKIKSMEIRGAGRIARAVAGALSDHARDLNTPSYEAFRKEMVTAAETLVATRPTAVSLPNAVHIVMNGLDKATTLKEARSGIIRRAEDFITSSTQAV
;
A
#
# COMPACT_ATOMS: atom_id res chain seq x y z
N MET A 1 11.88 -8.06 2.83
CA MET A 1 10.66 -7.32 3.22
C MET A 1 10.51 -6.13 2.31
N ILE A 2 9.43 -6.05 1.54
CA ILE A 2 9.24 -5.04 0.48
C ILE A 2 8.89 -3.64 1.00
N VAL A 3 8.23 -3.55 2.16
CA VAL A 3 7.79 -2.28 2.75
C VAL A 3 8.97 -1.43 3.25
N PRO A 4 9.90 -1.94 4.08
CA PRO A 4 11.06 -1.16 4.52
C PRO A 4 11.95 -0.69 3.37
N GLU A 5 12.14 -1.56 2.36
CA GLU A 5 12.94 -1.22 1.17
C GLU A 5 12.29 -0.09 0.37
N THR A 6 10.99 -0.19 0.08
CA THR A 6 10.24 0.85 -0.62
C THR A 6 10.25 2.16 0.17
N ALA A 7 10.09 2.07 1.49
CA ALA A 7 10.11 3.22 2.37
C ALA A 7 11.45 3.96 2.31
N GLU A 8 12.57 3.23 2.36
CA GLU A 8 13.91 3.81 2.26
C GLU A 8 14.17 4.40 0.87
N LYS A 9 13.72 3.75 -0.20
CA LYS A 9 13.82 4.28 -1.58
C LYS A 9 13.03 5.58 -1.77
N ILE A 10 11.87 5.73 -1.13
CA ILE A 10 11.09 6.98 -1.16
C ILE A 10 11.80 8.07 -0.33
N LYS A 11 12.29 7.71 0.86
CA LYS A 11 12.97 8.62 1.78
C LYS A 11 14.27 9.17 1.21
N SER A 12 15.08 8.31 0.59
CA SER A 12 16.33 8.66 -0.11
C SER A 12 16.11 9.34 -1.47
N MET A 13 14.86 9.49 -1.91
CA MET A 13 14.47 10.06 -3.20
C MET A 13 14.94 9.27 -4.44
N GLU A 14 15.36 8.01 -4.29
CA GLU A 14 15.54 7.08 -5.41
C GLU A 14 14.22 6.90 -6.17
N ILE A 15 13.13 6.72 -5.42
CA ILE A 15 11.75 6.82 -5.92
C ILE A 15 11.26 8.25 -5.67
N ARG A 16 11.10 9.01 -6.76
CA ARG A 16 10.65 10.39 -6.73
C ARG A 16 9.65 10.71 -7.83
N GLY A 17 8.87 11.76 -7.61
CA GLY A 17 7.74 12.17 -8.47
C GLY A 17 6.42 11.56 -7.99
N ALA A 18 5.36 12.35 -8.02
CA ALA A 18 4.07 12.02 -7.39
C ALA A 18 3.51 10.66 -7.85
N GLY A 19 3.41 10.44 -9.16
CA GLY A 19 2.90 9.18 -9.73
C GLY A 19 3.78 7.98 -9.42
N ARG A 20 5.11 8.13 -9.46
CA ARG A 20 6.05 7.03 -9.14
C ARG A 20 5.98 6.63 -7.67
N ILE A 21 5.92 7.61 -6.76
CA ILE A 21 5.75 7.38 -5.32
C ILE A 21 4.42 6.64 -5.08
N ALA A 22 3.33 7.13 -5.66
CA ALA A 22 2.01 6.56 -5.47
C ALA A 22 1.94 5.09 -5.91
N ARG A 23 2.48 4.77 -7.10
CA ARG A 23 2.52 3.38 -7.60
C ARG A 23 3.45 2.48 -6.80
N ALA A 24 4.60 2.99 -6.36
CA ALA A 24 5.51 2.22 -5.52
C ALA A 24 4.87 1.83 -4.18
N VAL A 25 4.17 2.76 -3.54
CA VAL A 25 3.42 2.50 -2.31
C VAL A 25 2.31 1.48 -2.53
N ALA A 26 1.51 1.64 -3.59
CA ALA A 26 0.46 0.68 -3.92
C ALA A 26 1.02 -0.72 -4.17
N GLY A 27 2.13 -0.83 -4.90
CA GLY A 27 2.82 -2.09 -5.15
C GLY A 27 3.32 -2.73 -3.86
N ALA A 28 4.02 -1.96 -3.02
CA ALA A 28 4.54 -2.47 -1.75
C ALA A 28 3.45 -2.98 -0.81
N LEU A 29 2.29 -2.32 -0.74
CA LEU A 29 1.14 -2.80 0.03
C LEU A 29 0.55 -4.09 -0.55
N SER A 30 0.48 -4.20 -1.88
CA SER A 30 0.00 -5.41 -2.56
C SER A 30 0.91 -6.60 -2.28
N ASP A 31 2.21 -6.42 -2.45
CA ASP A 31 3.22 -7.46 -2.21
C ASP A 31 3.26 -7.86 -0.73
N HIS A 32 3.18 -6.88 0.18
CA HIS A 32 3.06 -7.16 1.61
C HIS A 32 1.80 -7.99 1.93
N ALA A 33 0.65 -7.63 1.35
CA ALA A 33 -0.59 -8.38 1.52
C ALA A 33 -0.50 -9.81 0.96
N ARG A 34 0.28 -10.06 -0.11
CA ARG A 34 0.51 -11.41 -0.64
C ARG A 34 1.38 -12.24 0.31
N ASP A 35 2.45 -11.66 0.83
CA ASP A 35 3.46 -12.37 1.62
C ASP A 35 3.09 -12.54 3.09
N LEU A 36 2.17 -11.72 3.62
CA LEU A 36 1.77 -11.78 5.02
C LEU A 36 1.19 -13.15 5.37
N ASN A 37 1.79 -13.83 6.34
CA ASN A 37 1.22 -15.03 6.95
C ASN A 37 0.70 -14.69 8.34
N THR A 38 -0.61 -14.52 8.48
CA THR A 38 -1.26 -14.05 9.70
C THR A 38 -2.39 -15.00 10.11
N PRO A 39 -2.55 -15.30 11.41
CA PRO A 39 -3.51 -16.30 11.88
C PRO A 39 -4.97 -15.84 11.86
N SER A 40 -5.22 -14.53 11.76
CA SER A 40 -6.57 -13.95 11.76
C SER A 40 -6.67 -12.70 10.89
N TYR A 41 -7.91 -12.26 10.67
CA TYR A 41 -8.21 -11.01 9.98
C TYR A 41 -7.69 -9.80 10.77
N GLU A 42 -7.82 -9.78 12.10
CA GLU A 42 -7.36 -8.68 12.95
C GLU A 42 -5.85 -8.55 12.91
N ALA A 43 -5.13 -9.68 12.92
CA ALA A 43 -3.68 -9.70 12.76
C ALA A 43 -3.27 -9.15 11.39
N PHE A 44 -3.92 -9.61 10.31
CA PHE A 44 -3.70 -9.06 8.97
C PHE A 44 -3.97 -7.57 8.88
N ARG A 45 -5.08 -7.11 9.43
CA ARG A 45 -5.46 -5.69 9.45
C ARG A 45 -4.40 -4.86 10.17
N LYS A 46 -3.91 -5.32 11.32
CA LYS A 46 -2.88 -4.63 12.08
C LYS A 46 -1.58 -4.50 11.27
N GLU A 47 -1.09 -5.59 10.68
CA GLU A 47 0.12 -5.58 9.86
C GLU A 47 -0.02 -4.64 8.66
N MET A 48 -1.16 -4.69 7.96
CA MET A 48 -1.42 -3.79 6.83
C MET A 48 -1.49 -2.32 7.23
N VAL A 49 -2.07 -1.99 8.39
CA VAL A 49 -2.09 -0.62 8.93
C VAL A 49 -0.68 -0.15 9.28
N THR A 50 0.12 -0.99 9.96
CA THR A 50 1.51 -0.66 10.29
C THR A 50 2.36 -0.44 9.03
N ALA A 51 2.17 -1.25 7.98
CA ALA A 51 2.84 -1.06 6.70
C ALA A 51 2.44 0.27 6.04
N ALA A 52 1.15 0.60 6.04
CA ALA A 52 0.62 1.86 5.52
C ALA A 52 1.20 3.07 6.25
N GLU A 53 1.20 3.07 7.58
CA GLU A 53 1.77 4.13 8.41
C GLU A 53 3.27 4.31 8.15
N THR A 54 4.01 3.20 8.04
CA THR A 54 5.44 3.21 7.71
C THR A 54 5.71 3.92 6.40
N LEU A 55 4.92 3.62 5.36
CA LEU A 55 5.07 4.25 4.05
C LEU A 55 4.71 5.74 4.08
N VAL A 56 3.61 6.12 4.76
CA VAL A 56 3.17 7.53 4.88
C VAL A 56 4.20 8.39 5.61
N ALA A 57 4.85 7.84 6.63
CA ALA A 57 5.84 8.56 7.42
C ALA A 57 7.12 8.92 6.63
N THR A 58 7.37 8.29 5.48
CA THR A 58 8.61 8.52 4.71
C THR A 58 8.72 9.96 4.21
N ARG A 59 7.63 10.53 3.70
CA ARG A 59 7.56 11.88 3.12
C ARG A 59 6.15 12.48 3.31
N PRO A 60 5.83 13.02 4.50
CA PRO A 60 4.47 13.45 4.85
C PRO A 60 3.92 14.60 3.98
N THR A 61 4.78 15.36 3.30
CA THR A 61 4.38 16.45 2.39
C THR A 61 4.05 15.97 0.97
N ALA A 62 4.35 14.71 0.62
CA ALA A 62 4.04 14.15 -0.68
C ALA A 62 2.56 13.72 -0.74
N VAL A 63 1.66 14.64 -1.11
CA VAL A 63 0.19 14.42 -1.13
C VAL A 63 -0.25 13.13 -1.86
N SER A 64 0.47 12.73 -2.92
CA SER A 64 0.16 11.51 -3.67
C SER A 64 0.34 10.22 -2.85
N LEU A 65 1.16 10.26 -1.80
CA LEU A 65 1.47 9.13 -0.94
C LEU A 65 0.27 8.73 -0.07
N PRO A 66 -0.26 9.59 0.83
CA PRO A 66 -1.44 9.23 1.64
C PRO A 66 -2.67 8.95 0.78
N ASN A 67 -2.81 9.58 -0.39
CA ASN A 67 -3.89 9.28 -1.33
C ASN A 67 -3.82 7.84 -1.87
N ALA A 68 -2.64 7.38 -2.29
CA ALA A 68 -2.45 6.01 -2.74
C ALA A 68 -2.75 5.01 -1.62
N VAL A 69 -2.25 5.26 -0.41
CA VAL A 69 -2.54 4.43 0.76
C VAL A 69 -4.03 4.39 1.05
N HIS A 70 -4.71 5.53 1.04
CA HIS A 70 -6.15 5.61 1.31
C HIS A 70 -6.96 4.77 0.32
N ILE A 71 -6.69 4.90 -0.98
CA ILE A 71 -7.36 4.13 -2.03
C ILE A 71 -7.10 2.63 -1.86
N VAL A 72 -5.84 2.25 -1.66
CA VAL A 72 -5.46 0.84 -1.54
C VAL A 72 -6.02 0.22 -0.27
N MET A 73 -6.02 0.92 0.86
CA MET A 73 -6.50 0.41 2.14
C MET A 73 -8.03 0.51 2.29
N ASN A 74 -8.73 1.20 1.38
CA ASN A 74 -10.16 1.42 1.46
C ASN A 74 -10.95 0.10 1.53
N GLY A 75 -11.94 0.02 2.41
CA GLY A 75 -12.78 -1.17 2.55
C GLY A 75 -12.15 -2.33 3.30
N LEU A 76 -10.93 -2.16 3.86
CA LEU A 76 -10.36 -3.14 4.78
C LEU A 76 -11.31 -3.37 5.97
N ASP A 77 -11.83 -2.30 6.57
CA ASP A 77 -12.77 -2.37 7.71
C ASP A 77 -14.14 -2.99 7.36
N LYS A 78 -14.46 -3.16 6.07
CA LYS A 78 -15.72 -3.76 5.61
C LYS A 78 -15.58 -5.26 5.30
N ALA A 79 -14.35 -5.76 5.22
CA ALA A 79 -14.12 -7.17 4.93
C ALA A 79 -14.56 -8.05 6.11
N THR A 80 -15.18 -9.17 5.79
CA THR A 80 -15.69 -10.14 6.77
C THR A 80 -14.76 -11.33 6.96
N THR A 81 -13.83 -11.53 6.03
CA THR A 81 -12.86 -12.63 6.06
C THR A 81 -11.46 -12.16 5.70
N LEU A 82 -10.44 -12.88 6.20
CA LEU A 82 -9.05 -12.66 5.83
C LEU A 82 -8.82 -12.73 4.31
N LYS A 83 -9.48 -13.68 3.64
CA LYS A 83 -9.38 -13.85 2.19
C LYS A 83 -9.92 -12.63 1.44
N GLU A 84 -11.11 -12.17 1.82
CA GLU A 84 -11.74 -10.99 1.25
C GLU A 84 -10.85 -9.75 1.45
N ALA A 85 -10.40 -9.51 2.69
CA ALA A 85 -9.51 -8.41 3.03
C ALA A 85 -8.25 -8.40 2.15
N ARG A 86 -7.57 -9.55 2.06
CA ARG A 86 -6.35 -9.71 1.26
C ARG A 86 -6.60 -9.48 -0.23
N SER A 87 -7.60 -10.15 -0.80
CA SER A 87 -7.92 -10.01 -2.22
C SER A 87 -8.35 -8.58 -2.58
N GLY A 88 -9.05 -7.89 -1.67
CA GLY A 88 -9.45 -6.52 -1.86
C GLY A 88 -8.27 -5.55 -1.91
N ILE A 89 -7.30 -5.70 -1.00
CA ILE A 89 -6.06 -4.90 -1.00
C ILE A 89 -5.31 -5.08 -2.32
N ILE A 90 -5.08 -6.34 -2.71
CA ILE A 90 -4.33 -6.68 -3.91
C ILE A 90 -5.00 -6.07 -5.15
N ARG A 91 -6.31 -6.28 -5.29
CA ARG A 91 -7.09 -5.76 -6.41
C ARG A 91 -7.05 -4.23 -6.47
N ARG A 92 -7.31 -3.54 -5.36
CA ARG A 92 -7.32 -2.07 -5.34
C ARG A 92 -5.95 -1.49 -5.68
N ALA A 93 -4.86 -2.14 -5.25
CA ALA A 93 -3.51 -1.75 -5.64
C ALA A 93 -3.26 -1.93 -7.13
N GLU A 94 -3.67 -3.05 -7.72
CA GLU A 94 -3.54 -3.31 -9.16
C GLU A 94 -4.37 -2.33 -10.01
N ASP A 95 -5.62 -2.08 -9.61
CA ASP A 95 -6.51 -1.11 -10.24
C ASP A 95 -5.92 0.31 -10.16
N PHE A 96 -5.37 0.69 -9.00
CA PHE A 96 -4.70 1.97 -8.79
C PHE A 96 -3.45 2.12 -9.68
N ILE A 97 -2.59 1.11 -9.73
CA ILE A 97 -1.37 1.14 -10.54
C ILE A 97 -1.72 1.26 -12.04
N THR A 98 -2.72 0.50 -12.49
CA THR A 98 -3.18 0.50 -13.88
C THR A 98 -3.71 1.88 -14.26
N SER A 99 -4.66 2.41 -13.49
CA SER A 99 -5.25 3.74 -13.75
C SER A 99 -4.21 4.86 -13.66
N SER A 100 -3.30 4.81 -12.68
CA SER A 100 -2.20 5.79 -12.56
C SER A 100 -1.22 5.77 -13.73
N THR A 101 -1.05 4.62 -14.39
CA THR A 101 -0.16 4.47 -15.55
C THR A 101 -0.84 4.91 -16.86
N GLN A 102 -2.17 4.90 -16.91
CA GLN A 102 -2.94 5.37 -18.08
C GLN A 102 -3.27 6.87 -18.04
N ALA A 103 -3.14 7.50 -16.87
CA ALA A 103 -3.42 8.93 -16.67
C ALA A 103 -2.26 9.87 -17.07
N VAL A 104 -1.22 9.34 -17.72
CA VAL A 104 -0.02 10.09 -18.17
C VAL A 104 -0.03 10.32 -19.67
#